data_AF-A0A2T2TTG2-F1
#
_entry.id   AF-A0A2T2TTG2-F1
#
_cell.length_a   1.000
_cell.length_b   1.000
_cell.length_c   1.000
_cell.angle_alpha   90.00
_cell.angle_beta   90.00
_cell.angle_gamma   90.00
#
_symmetry.space_group_name_H-M   'P 1'
#
loop_
_entity.id
_entity.type
_entity.pdbx_description
1 polymer ?
#
loop_
_entity_poly.entity_id
_entity_poly.type
_entity_poly.pdbx_seq_one_letter_code
_entity_poly.pdbx_strand_id
1 'polypeptide(L)' 'YALPEQAPPFLSPPEKAVRRRPGLYVCGDHRRTASLNGALASGRAAADAVWTDHTT' A
#
# COMPACT_ATOMS: atom_id res chain seq x y z
N TYR A 1 -21.22 -1.11 -5.85
CA TYR A 1 -19.76 -1.38 -5.86
C TYR A 1 -19.16 -0.95 -4.53
N ALA A 2 -18.16 -1.67 -4.02
CA ALA A 2 -17.57 -1.46 -2.69
C ALA A 2 -16.07 -1.13 -2.75
N LEU A 3 -15.65 -0.33 -3.74
CA LEU A 3 -14.28 0.16 -3.86
C LEU A 3 -14.07 1.41 -2.97
N PRO A 4 -12.85 1.66 -2.48
CA PRO A 4 -12.55 2.89 -1.75
C PRO A 4 -12.77 4.12 -2.64
N GLU A 5 -13.23 5.21 -2.04
CA GLU A 5 -13.36 6.49 -2.72
C GLU A 5 -11.98 7.05 -3.10
N GLN A 6 -11.81 7.45 -4.37
CA GLN A 6 -10.55 7.96 -4.92
C GLN A 6 -10.72 9.27 -5.68
N ALA A 7 -11.54 10.19 -5.16
CA ALA A 7 -11.61 11.55 -5.70
C ALA A 7 -10.24 12.25 -5.58
N PRO A 8 -9.87 13.14 -6.52
CA PRO A 8 -8.65 13.95 -6.38
C PRO A 8 -8.62 14.66 -5.01
N PRO A 9 -7.46 14.70 -4.31
CA PRO A 9 -6.12 14.27 -4.73
C PRO A 9 -5.70 12.89 -4.16
N PHE A 10 -6.62 11.93 -4.01
CA PHE A 10 -6.39 10.69 -3.24
C PHE A 10 -5.10 9.92 -3.60
N LEU A 11 -4.69 9.91 -4.87
CA LEU A 11 -3.47 9.29 -5.39
C LEU A 11 -2.36 10.32 -5.66
N SER A 12 -2.18 11.28 -4.76
CA SER A 12 -1.06 12.20 -4.78
C SER A 12 -0.35 12.17 -3.42
N PRO A 13 0.76 11.42 -3.28
CA PRO A 13 1.46 10.66 -4.31
C PRO A 13 0.71 9.38 -4.78
N PRO A 14 1.03 8.85 -5.98
CA PRO A 14 0.35 7.67 -6.54
C PRO A 14 0.58 6.39 -5.73
N GLU A 15 1.61 6.39 -4.89
CA GLU A 15 1.96 5.27 -4.02
C GLU A 15 2.10 5.79 -2.59
N LYS A 16 1.25 5.29 -1.70
CA LYS A 16 1.31 5.68 -0.29
C LYS A 16 2.25 4.74 0.46
N ALA A 17 3.09 5.28 1.35
CA ALA A 17 4.07 4.48 2.10
C ALA A 17 3.43 3.27 2.82
N VAL A 18 4.10 2.12 2.71
CA VAL A 18 3.66 0.85 3.32
C VAL A 18 4.10 0.71 4.77
N ARG A 19 5.26 1.26 5.14
CA ARG A 19 5.76 1.27 6.52
C ARG A 19 5.11 2.42 7.28
N ARG A 20 4.41 2.10 8.39
CA ARG A 20 3.78 3.10 9.26
C ARG A 20 4.62 3.44 10.47
N ARG A 21 5.22 2.42 11.07
CA ARG A 21 6.16 2.46 12.19
C ARG A 21 6.90 1.12 12.23
N PRO A 22 7.99 0.97 13.02
CA PRO A 22 8.68 -0.31 13.15
C PRO A 22 7.70 -1.45 13.50
N GLY A 23 7.78 -2.55 12.74
CA GLY A 23 6.91 -3.71 12.91
C GLY A 23 5.45 -3.53 12.46
N LEU A 24 5.05 -2.38 11.89
CA LEU A 24 3.69 -2.14 11.39
C LEU A 24 3.70 -1.70 9.92
N TYR A 25 3.09 -2.52 9.08
CA TYR A 25 3.00 -2.32 7.63
C TYR A 25 1.52 -2.36 7.21
N VAL A 26 1.17 -1.57 6.19
CA VAL A 26 -0.19 -1.46 5.67
C VAL A 26 -0.18 -1.55 4.15
N CYS A 27 -0.98 -2.46 3.61
CA CYS A 27 -1.22 -2.64 2.18
C CYS A 27 -2.72 -2.75 1.89
N GLY A 28 -3.09 -2.68 0.61
CA GLY A 28 -4.45 -2.75 0.10
C GLY A 28 -4.67 -1.81 -1.09
N ASP A 29 -5.76 -2.02 -1.80
CA ASP A 29 -6.21 -1.16 -2.91
C ASP A 29 -6.41 0.30 -2.48
N HIS A 30 -6.86 0.57 -1.25
CA HIS A 30 -6.93 1.90 -0.65
C HIS A 30 -5.57 2.61 -0.48
N ARG A 31 -4.45 1.91 -0.72
CA ARG A 31 -3.08 2.45 -0.67
C ARG A 31 -2.52 2.79 -2.05
N ARG A 32 -3.20 2.38 -3.12
CA ARG A 32 -2.86 2.58 -4.54
C ARG A 32 -4.15 2.86 -5.35
N THR A 33 -4.15 2.64 -6.66
CA THR A 33 -5.38 2.57 -7.47
C THR A 33 -6.33 1.52 -6.91
N ALA A 34 -7.62 1.86 -6.82
CA ALA A 34 -8.71 0.99 -6.34
C ALA A 34 -8.98 -0.16 -7.31
N SER A 35 -8.04 -1.10 -7.40
CA SER A 35 -8.09 -2.24 -8.29
C SER A 35 -7.39 -3.44 -7.65
N LEU A 36 -7.68 -4.63 -8.19
CA LEU A 36 -7.00 -5.86 -7.78
C LEU A 36 -5.49 -5.75 -7.96
N ASN A 37 -5.03 -5.20 -9.09
CA ASN A 37 -3.61 -5.00 -9.37
C ASN A 37 -2.97 -4.02 -8.38
N GLY A 38 -3.69 -2.95 -8.00
CA GLY A 38 -3.25 -2.01 -6.97
C GLY A 38 -3.08 -2.68 -5.60
N ALA A 39 -4.03 -3.53 -5.20
CA ALA A 39 -3.94 -4.33 -3.98
C ALA A 39 -2.72 -5.25 -3.99
N LEU A 40 -2.55 -6.06 -5.04
CA LEU A 40 -1.43 -7.00 -5.16
C LEU A 40 -0.07 -6.28 -5.15
N ALA A 41 0.05 -5.17 -5.90
CA ALA A 41 1.27 -4.38 -5.94
C ALA A 41 1.62 -3.78 -4.56
N SER A 42 0.62 -3.26 -3.84
CA SER A 42 0.84 -2.74 -2.47
C SER A 42 1.21 -3.84 -1.48
N GLY A 43 0.65 -5.05 -1.64
CA GLY A 43 0.97 -6.22 -0.81
C GLY A 43 2.41 -6.66 -1.01
N ARG A 44 2.88 -6.71 -2.26
CA ARG A 44 4.27 -7.02 -2.57
C ARG A 44 5.24 -6.01 -1.94
N ALA A 45 4.97 -4.71 -2.09
CA ALA A 45 5.80 -3.67 -1.48
C ALA A 45 5.84 -3.78 0.06
N ALA A 46 4.74 -4.15 0.71
CA ALA A 46 4.71 -4.38 2.15
C ALA A 46 5.54 -5.62 2.54
N ALA A 47 5.45 -6.73 1.79
CA ALA A 47 6.24 -7.92 2.03
C ALA A 47 7.75 -7.65 1.88
N ASP A 48 8.14 -6.91 0.84
CA ASP A 48 9.55 -6.51 0.63
C ASP A 48 10.05 -5.65 1.80
N ALA A 49 9.23 -4.69 2.26
CA ALA A 49 9.57 -3.84 3.40
C ALA A 49 9.70 -4.61 4.73
N VAL A 50 8.84 -5.61 4.95
CA VAL A 50 8.94 -6.54 6.10
C VAL A 50 10.23 -7.35 6.01
N TRP A 51 10.54 -7.91 4.84
CA TRP A 51 11.73 -8.71 4.63
C TRP A 51 13.00 -7.90 4.92
N THR A 52 13.12 -6.70 4.35
CA THR A 52 14.26 -5.81 4.59
C THR A 52 14.45 -5.51 6.07
N ASP A 53 13.38 -5.16 6.80
CA ASP A 53 13.47 -4.81 8.22
C ASP A 53 13.71 -6.03 9.12
N HIS A 54 13.35 -7.24 8.68
CA HIS A 54 13.65 -8.47 9.40
C HIS A 54 15.12 -8.88 9.26
N THR A 55 15.72 -8.59 8.11
CA THR A 55 17.12 -8.96 7.81
C THR A 55 18.15 -7.91 8.23
N THR A 56 17.71 -6.75 8.72
CA THR A 56 18.56 -5.65 9.21
C THR A 56 18.65 -5.69 10.73
#